data_AF-A0A803L306-F1
#
_entry.id   AF-A0A803L306-F1
#
_cell.length_a   1.000
_cell.length_b   1.000
_cell.length_c   1.000
_cell.angle_alpha   90.00
_cell.angle_beta   90.00
_cell.angle_gamma   90.00
#
_symmetry.space_group_name_H-M   'P 1'
#
loop_
_entity.id
_entity.type
_entity.pdbx_description
1 polymer ?
#
loop_
_entity_poly.entity_id
_entity_poly.type
_entity_poly.pdbx_seq_one_letter_code
_entity_poly.pdbx_strand_id
1 'polypeptide(L)'
;MIFQDFNLSVEYYRVPFLVRLSRPPPNSPGQVHGAIKVDKLHWWSEKWLGADVFVFNNGHWWHEAKTIASGIYFQEGGVVNMTMDYTEAFRRSMRTLKSWAEEKNGTWDAGGTCKDSLAPETSKKKLQADPPFNQYVLDVVKEMEGNEMKVNFLNITYLSEFRMDGHPSIHREPLSEQHFIEDCSHWCLPGVPDIWNELLYSQLLAKDFRTKRN
;
A
#
# COMPACT_ATOMS: atom_id res chain seq x y z
N MET A 1 9.60 9.89 -14.17
CA MET A 1 9.20 10.63 -15.39
C MET A 1 9.44 12.11 -15.15
N ILE A 2 9.84 12.88 -16.17
CA ILE A 2 10.15 14.31 -16.05
C ILE A 2 9.47 15.03 -17.22
N PHE A 3 8.74 16.10 -16.93
CA PHE A 3 8.05 16.97 -17.87
C PHE A 3 8.69 18.35 -17.80
N GLN A 4 9.65 18.61 -18.69
CA GLN A 4 10.52 19.80 -18.62
C GLN A 4 9.74 21.10 -18.75
N ASP A 5 8.79 21.18 -19.69
CA ASP A 5 7.96 22.37 -19.97
C ASP A 5 7.08 22.80 -18.78
N PHE A 6 6.86 21.90 -17.81
CA PHE A 6 6.03 22.10 -16.62
C PHE A 6 6.84 22.14 -15.31
N ASN A 7 8.17 21.99 -15.38
CA ASN A 7 9.07 21.81 -14.22
C ASN A 7 8.55 20.74 -13.23
N LEU A 8 8.07 19.62 -13.76
CA LEU A 8 7.40 18.56 -12.99
C LEU A 8 8.16 17.23 -13.10
N SER A 9 8.44 16.57 -11.98
CA SER A 9 8.78 15.16 -11.93
C SER A 9 7.63 14.33 -11.34
N VAL A 10 7.52 13.08 -11.79
CA VAL A 10 6.65 12.05 -11.22
C VAL A 10 7.50 10.81 -11.00
N GLU A 11 7.71 10.43 -9.74
CA GLU A 11 8.64 9.38 -9.34
C GLU A 11 7.91 8.22 -8.67
N TYR A 12 8.44 7.01 -8.85
CA TYR A 12 7.88 5.78 -8.28
C TYR A 12 8.95 4.99 -7.56
N TYR A 13 8.71 4.71 -6.28
CA TYR A 13 9.60 3.95 -5.41
C TYR A 13 8.88 2.68 -4.95
N ARG A 14 9.27 1.52 -5.50
CA ARG A 14 8.67 0.21 -5.16
C ARG A 14 9.07 -0.23 -3.74
N VAL A 15 8.35 0.24 -2.72
CA VAL A 15 8.59 -0.11 -1.31
C VAL A 15 7.35 -0.81 -0.72
N PRO A 16 7.23 -2.14 -0.87
CA PRO A 16 5.95 -2.84 -0.64
C PRO A 16 5.45 -2.85 0.81
N PHE A 17 6.32 -2.49 1.76
CA PHE A 17 6.04 -2.44 3.20
C PHE A 17 6.19 -1.02 3.79
N LEU A 18 6.63 -0.03 3.00
CA LEU A 18 7.17 1.29 3.39
C LEU A 18 8.40 1.28 4.35
N VAL A 19 8.55 0.24 5.17
CA VAL A 19 9.68 -0.02 6.06
C VAL A 19 10.74 -0.96 5.45
N ARG A 20 11.89 -1.13 6.12
CA ARG A 20 13.04 -1.94 5.63
C ARG A 20 12.78 -3.45 5.76
N LEU A 21 12.56 -4.14 4.65
CA LEU A 21 12.87 -5.57 4.56
C LEU A 21 14.40 -5.77 4.52
N SER A 22 14.91 -6.79 5.22
CA SER A 22 16.34 -7.07 5.28
C SER A 22 16.63 -8.53 5.67
N ARG A 23 17.92 -8.93 5.64
CA ARG A 23 18.37 -10.22 6.21
C ARG A 23 18.08 -10.28 7.72
N PRO A 24 17.84 -11.49 8.27
CA PRO A 24 17.70 -11.70 9.71
C PRO A 24 18.93 -11.22 10.50
N PRO A 25 18.76 -10.81 11.77
CA PRO A 25 19.86 -10.65 12.72
C PRO A 25 20.70 -11.93 12.89
N PRO A 26 21.98 -11.83 13.27
CA PRO A 26 22.77 -12.99 13.67
C PRO A 26 22.07 -13.81 14.76
N ASN A 27 22.28 -15.13 14.73
CA ASN A 27 21.67 -16.10 15.65
C ASN A 27 20.13 -16.20 15.61
N SER A 28 19.48 -15.70 14.55
CA SER A 28 18.04 -15.96 14.33
C SER A 28 17.78 -17.45 14.06
N PRO A 29 16.60 -17.99 14.44
CA PRO A 29 16.22 -19.38 14.12
C PRO A 29 16.25 -19.68 12.61
N GLY A 30 16.58 -20.90 12.23
CA GLY A 30 16.81 -21.28 10.83
C GLY A 30 15.62 -21.09 9.88
N GLN A 31 14.39 -21.03 10.40
CA GLN A 31 13.17 -20.72 9.64
C GLN A 31 13.02 -19.23 9.28
N VAL A 32 13.85 -18.34 9.83
CA VAL A 32 13.79 -16.89 9.60
C VAL A 32 14.70 -16.55 8.41
N HIS A 33 14.14 -16.53 7.21
CA HIS A 33 14.82 -16.15 5.98
C HIS A 33 14.94 -14.63 5.79
N GLY A 34 14.02 -13.86 6.38
CA GLY A 34 13.98 -12.39 6.27
C GLY A 34 13.38 -11.71 7.50
N ALA A 35 13.71 -10.43 7.66
CA ALA A 35 13.24 -9.58 8.75
C ALA A 35 12.75 -8.22 8.22
N ILE A 36 11.45 -7.96 8.40
CA ILE A 36 10.81 -6.65 8.16
C ILE A 36 10.98 -5.82 9.42
N LYS A 37 11.80 -4.78 9.36
CA LYS A 37 12.08 -3.84 10.46
C LYS A 37 10.94 -2.85 10.60
N VAL A 38 9.90 -3.21 11.35
CA VAL A 38 8.70 -2.39 11.51
C VAL A 38 8.99 -1.04 12.16
N ASP A 39 10.15 -0.89 12.79
CA ASP A 39 10.68 0.32 13.42
C ASP A 39 11.49 1.26 12.49
N LYS A 40 11.71 0.92 11.21
CA LYS A 40 12.62 1.70 10.33
C LYS A 40 12.11 1.86 8.90
N LEU A 41 11.79 3.10 8.51
CA LEU A 41 11.48 3.49 7.12
C LEU A 41 12.56 3.04 6.13
N HIS A 42 12.14 2.66 4.92
CA HIS A 42 13.01 2.22 3.84
C HIS A 42 14.07 3.27 3.47
N TRP A 43 15.27 2.85 3.04
CA TRP A 43 16.40 3.77 2.76
C TRP A 43 16.12 4.78 1.62
N TRP A 44 15.07 4.61 0.82
CA TRP A 44 14.62 5.64 -0.12
C TRP A 44 13.84 6.78 0.52
N SER A 45 13.51 6.74 1.82
CA SER A 45 12.86 7.88 2.50
C SER A 45 13.69 9.17 2.42
N GLU A 46 15.02 9.04 2.42
CA GLU A 46 15.97 10.14 2.21
C GLU A 46 15.89 10.76 0.80
N LYS A 47 15.29 10.06 -0.17
CA LYS A 47 15.07 10.54 -1.55
C LYS A 47 13.71 11.18 -1.78
N TRP A 48 12.75 10.96 -0.88
CA TRP A 48 11.43 11.60 -0.95
C TRP A 48 11.44 13.02 -0.34
N LEU A 49 12.51 13.38 0.39
CA LEU A 49 12.68 14.71 0.99
C LEU A 49 12.72 15.79 -0.11
N GLY A 50 11.80 16.75 -0.02
CA GLY A 50 11.69 17.86 -0.97
C GLY A 50 10.62 17.68 -2.06
N ALA A 51 9.90 16.56 -2.11
CA ALA A 51 8.72 16.41 -2.96
C ALA A 51 7.55 17.28 -2.47
N ASP A 52 6.85 17.99 -3.37
CA ASP A 52 5.68 18.81 -3.02
C ASP A 52 4.42 17.97 -2.71
N VAL A 53 4.33 16.73 -3.23
CA VAL A 53 3.19 15.82 -3.07
C VAL A 53 3.72 14.40 -2.82
N PHE A 54 3.21 13.76 -1.76
CA PHE A 54 3.51 12.37 -1.43
C PHE A 54 2.26 11.50 -1.64
N VAL A 55 2.42 10.38 -2.35
CA VAL A 55 1.35 9.39 -2.55
C VAL A 55 1.85 8.04 -2.04
N PHE A 56 1.41 7.65 -0.85
CA PHE A 56 1.74 6.36 -0.25
C PHE A 56 0.62 5.34 -0.50
N ASN A 57 1.00 4.13 -0.90
CA ASN A 57 0.13 2.96 -0.94
C ASN A 57 0.83 1.82 -0.18
N ASN A 58 0.11 1.17 0.73
CA ASN A 58 0.60 0.07 1.56
C ASN A 58 -0.57 -0.89 1.85
N GLY A 59 -0.29 -2.19 2.01
CA GLY A 59 -1.31 -3.18 2.37
C GLY A 59 -1.17 -4.51 1.62
N HIS A 60 -1.10 -4.50 0.29
CA HIS A 60 -1.13 -5.73 -0.54
C HIS A 60 -0.06 -6.80 -0.20
N TRP A 61 1.05 -6.42 0.44
CA TRP A 61 2.11 -7.36 0.88
C TRP A 61 1.98 -7.82 2.35
N TRP A 62 1.06 -7.24 3.12
CA TRP A 62 0.80 -7.58 4.53
C TRP A 62 -0.26 -8.66 4.64
N HIS A 63 0.17 -9.89 4.34
CA HIS A 63 -0.62 -11.10 4.52
C HIS A 63 0.33 -12.23 4.95
N GLU A 64 -0.18 -13.21 5.71
CA GLU A 64 0.63 -14.30 6.28
C GLU A 64 1.43 -15.06 5.20
N ALA A 65 0.80 -15.38 4.06
CA ALA A 65 1.47 -16.10 2.96
C ALA A 65 2.69 -15.35 2.39
N LYS A 66 2.64 -14.00 2.37
CA LYS A 66 3.71 -13.13 1.85
C LYS A 66 4.74 -12.73 2.90
N THR A 67 4.52 -13.14 4.16
CA THR A 67 5.36 -12.80 5.31
C THR A 67 5.78 -14.07 6.06
N ILE A 68 5.07 -14.43 7.13
CA ILE A 68 5.43 -15.50 8.07
C ILE A 68 5.62 -16.85 7.34
N ALA A 69 4.67 -17.25 6.47
CA ALA A 69 4.76 -18.53 5.76
C ALA A 69 5.88 -18.57 4.70
N SER A 70 6.39 -17.41 4.28
CA SER A 70 7.59 -17.29 3.43
C SER A 70 8.91 -17.26 4.24
N GLY A 71 8.84 -17.42 5.58
CA GLY A 71 9.97 -17.27 6.49
C GLY A 71 10.39 -15.81 6.72
N ILE A 72 9.53 -14.85 6.39
CA ILE A 72 9.79 -13.41 6.58
C ILE A 72 9.04 -12.93 7.82
N TYR A 73 9.77 -12.77 8.91
CA TYR A 73 9.23 -12.36 10.21
C TYR A 73 9.44 -10.86 10.44
N PHE A 74 8.91 -10.36 11.57
CA PHE A 74 8.94 -8.95 11.93
C PHE A 74 10.02 -8.68 12.98
N GLN A 75 10.70 -7.54 12.86
CA GLN A 75 11.80 -7.11 13.71
C GLN A 75 11.53 -5.71 14.27
N GLU A 76 11.83 -5.53 15.56
CA GLU A 76 11.74 -4.25 16.26
C GLU A 76 12.93 -4.13 17.23
N GLY A 77 13.53 -2.94 17.36
CA GLY A 77 14.58 -2.69 18.35
C GLY A 77 15.90 -3.47 18.16
N GLY A 78 16.00 -4.27 17.10
CA GLY A 78 17.12 -5.19 16.85
C GLY A 78 16.76 -6.68 16.88
N VAL A 79 15.60 -7.05 17.45
CA VAL A 79 15.21 -8.44 17.73
C VAL A 79 14.07 -8.89 16.82
N VAL A 80 14.12 -10.12 16.31
CA VAL A 80 13.00 -10.75 15.58
C VAL A 80 11.95 -11.24 16.57
N ASN A 81 10.70 -10.82 16.38
CA ASN A 81 9.56 -11.30 17.14
C ASN A 81 8.78 -12.33 16.31
N MET A 82 8.92 -13.62 16.65
CA MET A 82 8.21 -14.70 15.96
C MET A 82 6.75 -14.91 16.44
N THR A 83 6.28 -14.16 17.44
CA THR A 83 4.88 -14.19 17.89
C THR A 83 4.10 -12.94 17.47
N MET A 84 4.67 -12.11 16.58
CA MET A 84 4.00 -10.97 15.97
C MET A 84 3.32 -11.44 14.68
N ASP A 85 2.01 -11.23 14.56
CA ASP A 85 1.26 -11.48 13.34
C ASP A 85 1.39 -10.31 12.32
N TYR A 86 0.90 -10.53 11.10
CA TYR A 86 0.94 -9.50 10.05
C TYR A 86 0.02 -8.29 10.34
N THR A 87 -0.97 -8.47 11.21
CA THR A 87 -1.91 -7.43 11.67
C THR A 87 -1.19 -6.41 12.55
N GLU A 88 -0.55 -6.89 13.61
CA GLU A 88 0.25 -6.08 14.53
C GLU A 88 1.48 -5.52 13.82
N ALA A 89 2.07 -6.25 12.88
CA ALA A 89 3.21 -5.77 12.11
C ALA A 89 2.84 -4.68 11.08
N PHE A 90 1.67 -4.76 10.42
CA PHE A 90 1.16 -3.65 9.60
C PHE A 90 0.87 -2.44 10.49
N ARG A 91 0.23 -2.64 11.65
CA ARG A 91 0.04 -1.57 12.63
C ARG A 91 1.37 -0.93 13.01
N ARG A 92 2.43 -1.72 13.22
CA ARG A 92 3.76 -1.23 13.61
C ARG A 92 4.52 -0.52 12.46
N SER A 93 4.42 -0.99 11.23
CA SER A 93 5.03 -0.32 10.07
C SER A 93 4.31 0.98 9.72
N MET A 94 2.97 0.97 9.77
CA MET A 94 2.17 2.19 9.69
C MET A 94 2.49 3.09 10.88
N ARG A 95 2.68 2.57 12.11
CA ARG A 95 3.21 3.31 13.29
C ARG A 95 4.60 3.94 13.08
N THR A 96 5.40 3.46 12.13
CA THR A 96 6.71 4.04 11.82
C THR A 96 6.63 5.10 10.72
N LEU A 97 5.75 4.93 9.72
CA LEU A 97 5.34 6.04 8.85
C LEU A 97 4.72 7.17 9.71
N LYS A 98 3.85 6.77 10.64
CA LYS A 98 3.21 7.55 11.73
C LYS A 98 4.15 8.16 12.74
N SER A 99 5.36 7.64 12.96
CA SER A 99 6.37 8.32 13.79
C SER A 99 7.06 9.46 13.02
N TRP A 100 6.60 9.68 11.79
CA TRP A 100 6.75 10.84 10.91
C TRP A 100 5.36 11.46 10.58
N ALA A 101 4.27 11.04 11.27
CA ALA A 101 2.84 11.34 11.02
C ALA A 101 1.95 11.22 12.33
N GLU A 102 0.82 10.45 12.38
CA GLU A 102 0.10 9.97 13.62
C GLU A 102 -0.83 8.70 13.35
N GLU A 103 -1.72 8.18 14.23
CA GLU A 103 -2.16 6.72 14.38
C GLU A 103 -3.73 6.47 14.53
N LYS A 104 -4.52 5.36 14.76
CA LYS A 104 -4.63 3.84 14.94
C LYS A 104 -6.18 3.42 14.86
N ASN A 105 -6.78 2.26 14.41
CA ASN A 105 -6.45 0.79 14.37
C ASN A 105 -7.45 -0.23 13.64
N GLY A 106 -7.05 -1.26 12.82
CA GLY A 106 -7.81 -2.56 12.57
C GLY A 106 -7.49 -3.49 11.35
N THR A 107 -7.82 -4.83 11.31
CA THR A 107 -7.54 -5.77 10.14
C THR A 107 -8.61 -6.78 9.63
N TRP A 108 -8.33 -7.44 8.47
CA TRP A 108 -9.10 -8.47 7.70
C TRP A 108 -8.22 -9.12 6.58
N ASP A 109 -8.56 -10.32 6.05
CA ASP A 109 -8.53 -10.76 4.62
C ASP A 109 -8.84 -12.28 4.42
N ALA A 110 -9.25 -12.73 3.21
CA ALA A 110 -9.74 -14.12 2.98
C ALA A 110 -9.65 -14.76 1.55
N GLY A 111 -9.07 -14.12 0.53
CA GLY A 111 -8.71 -14.74 -0.78
C GLY A 111 -9.84 -15.14 -1.76
N GLY A 112 -9.85 -14.57 -2.97
CA GLY A 112 -10.89 -14.81 -4.00
C GLY A 112 -10.38 -14.93 -5.45
N THR A 113 -11.33 -15.04 -6.40
CA THR A 113 -11.13 -15.16 -7.87
C THR A 113 -11.89 -14.05 -8.60
N CYS A 114 -11.48 -13.71 -9.82
CA CYS A 114 -12.03 -12.59 -10.60
C CYS A 114 -12.34 -12.92 -12.07
N LYS A 115 -11.85 -14.03 -12.62
CA LYS A 115 -11.91 -14.37 -14.05
C LYS A 115 -13.27 -14.24 -14.73
N ASP A 116 -14.35 -14.59 -14.04
CA ASP A 116 -15.71 -14.56 -14.61
C ASP A 116 -16.39 -13.17 -14.49
N SER A 117 -15.70 -12.17 -13.93
CA SER A 117 -16.19 -10.79 -13.83
C SER A 117 -15.86 -10.00 -15.10
N LEU A 118 -16.80 -9.96 -16.04
CA LEU A 118 -16.65 -9.24 -17.33
C LEU A 118 -17.35 -7.87 -17.36
N ALA A 119 -17.94 -7.44 -16.24
CA ALA A 119 -18.58 -6.14 -16.08
C ALA A 119 -18.53 -5.71 -14.61
N PRO A 120 -18.64 -4.41 -14.30
CA PRO A 120 -18.69 -3.92 -12.92
C PRO A 120 -19.86 -4.55 -12.14
N GLU A 121 -19.63 -4.82 -10.86
CA GLU A 121 -20.70 -5.20 -9.95
C GLU A 121 -21.69 -4.03 -9.79
N THR A 122 -22.98 -4.35 -9.63
CA THR A 122 -24.06 -3.37 -9.50
C THR A 122 -24.79 -3.49 -8.16
N SER A 123 -24.71 -4.66 -7.51
CA SER A 123 -25.35 -4.91 -6.22
C SER A 123 -24.42 -4.56 -5.06
N LYS A 124 -24.73 -3.47 -4.36
CA LYS A 124 -24.11 -3.07 -3.08
C LYS A 124 -24.16 -4.15 -1.99
N LYS A 125 -24.97 -5.22 -2.16
CA LYS A 125 -25.10 -6.34 -1.21
C LYS A 125 -24.05 -7.44 -1.37
N LYS A 126 -23.25 -7.41 -2.44
CA LYS A 126 -22.13 -8.34 -2.69
C LYS A 126 -20.77 -7.78 -2.27
N LEU A 127 -20.72 -6.48 -1.97
CA LEU A 127 -19.54 -5.82 -1.41
C LEU A 127 -19.27 -6.39 -0.01
N GLN A 128 -18.00 -6.45 0.35
CA GLN A 128 -17.53 -6.89 1.65
C GLN A 128 -17.68 -5.76 2.68
N ALA A 129 -17.32 -6.02 3.93
CA ALA A 129 -17.18 -4.94 4.91
C ALA A 129 -16.00 -4.03 4.53
N ASP A 130 -16.08 -2.73 4.85
CA ASP A 130 -14.94 -1.82 4.63
C ASP A 130 -13.71 -2.41 5.35
N PRO A 131 -12.59 -2.62 4.62
CA PRO A 131 -11.43 -3.31 5.15
C PRO A 131 -10.90 -2.52 6.35
N PRO A 132 -10.75 -3.10 7.55
CA PRO A 132 -10.28 -2.33 8.69
C PRO A 132 -8.85 -1.74 8.52
N PHE A 133 -8.09 -2.14 7.50
CA PHE A 133 -6.91 -1.38 7.04
C PHE A 133 -7.23 0.08 6.67
N ASN A 134 -8.41 0.35 6.08
CA ASN A 134 -8.94 1.70 5.90
C ASN A 134 -9.15 2.42 7.23
N GLN A 135 -9.54 1.71 8.30
CA GLN A 135 -9.68 2.29 9.63
C GLN A 135 -8.30 2.68 10.21
N TYR A 136 -7.25 1.83 10.12
CA TYR A 136 -5.88 2.25 10.44
C TYR A 136 -5.51 3.56 9.72
N VAL A 137 -5.74 3.64 8.40
CA VAL A 137 -5.33 4.78 7.59
C VAL A 137 -6.19 6.02 7.88
N LEU A 138 -7.50 5.87 8.05
CA LEU A 138 -8.40 6.96 8.44
C LEU A 138 -7.99 7.58 9.77
N ASP A 139 -7.68 6.76 10.76
CA ASP A 139 -7.26 7.25 12.07
C ASP A 139 -5.89 7.91 11.98
N VAL A 140 -4.91 7.28 11.31
CA VAL A 140 -3.59 7.86 10.99
C VAL A 140 -3.73 9.25 10.36
N VAL A 141 -4.67 9.44 9.43
CA VAL A 141 -4.89 10.73 8.78
C VAL A 141 -5.57 11.74 9.73
N LYS A 142 -6.56 11.34 10.54
CA LYS A 142 -7.20 12.22 11.54
C LYS A 142 -6.21 12.72 12.57
N GLU A 143 -5.36 11.85 13.09
CA GLU A 143 -4.42 12.26 14.14
C GLU A 143 -3.24 13.08 13.57
N MET A 144 -3.08 13.15 12.24
CA MET A 144 -2.26 14.16 11.57
C MET A 144 -2.94 15.53 11.39
N GLU A 145 -4.25 15.67 11.63
CA GLU A 145 -5.01 16.93 11.48
C GLU A 145 -4.62 17.95 12.57
N GLY A 146 -3.51 18.64 12.32
CA GLY A 146 -2.89 19.60 13.23
C GLY A 146 -1.42 19.88 12.92
N ASN A 147 -0.76 18.98 12.18
CA ASN A 147 0.60 19.19 11.66
C ASN A 147 0.62 20.16 10.47
N GLU A 148 1.79 20.74 10.17
CA GLU A 148 1.98 21.58 8.97
C GLU A 148 1.75 20.82 7.65
N MET A 149 1.88 19.48 7.66
CA MET A 149 1.65 18.61 6.50
C MET A 149 0.16 18.29 6.31
N LYS A 150 -0.46 18.84 5.24
CA LYS A 150 -1.87 18.63 4.87
C LYS A 150 -2.15 17.25 4.24
N VAL A 151 -2.16 16.19 5.03
CA VAL A 151 -2.48 14.83 4.55
C VAL A 151 -3.98 14.67 4.22
N ASN A 152 -4.29 13.72 3.32
CA ASN A 152 -5.64 13.26 2.98
C ASN A 152 -5.62 11.72 2.94
N PHE A 153 -6.73 11.06 3.29
CA PHE A 153 -6.97 9.69 2.84
C PHE A 153 -7.79 9.71 1.55
N LEU A 154 -7.22 9.17 0.46
CA LEU A 154 -7.94 8.93 -0.78
C LEU A 154 -8.59 7.54 -0.72
N ASN A 155 -9.78 7.43 -0.10
CA ASN A 155 -10.48 6.14 0.02
C ASN A 155 -11.03 5.66 -1.35
N ILE A 156 -10.17 4.96 -2.09
CA ILE A 156 -10.46 4.31 -3.36
C ILE A 156 -11.10 2.92 -3.19
N THR A 157 -11.25 2.39 -1.98
CA THR A 157 -11.63 0.99 -1.77
C THR A 157 -13.05 0.73 -2.28
N TYR A 158 -14.04 1.48 -1.78
CA TYR A 158 -15.45 1.26 -2.11
C TYR A 158 -15.76 1.40 -3.60
N LEU A 159 -15.07 2.31 -4.33
CA LEU A 159 -15.25 2.46 -5.77
C LEU A 159 -14.53 1.38 -6.59
N SER A 160 -13.42 0.82 -6.07
CA SER A 160 -12.62 -0.20 -6.75
C SER A 160 -13.17 -1.61 -6.52
N GLU A 161 -13.88 -1.86 -5.42
CA GLU A 161 -14.48 -3.16 -5.13
C GLU A 161 -15.58 -3.53 -6.14
N PHE A 162 -16.32 -2.55 -6.68
CA PHE A 162 -17.23 -2.79 -7.81
C PHE A 162 -16.51 -3.28 -9.07
N ARG A 163 -15.18 -3.18 -9.15
CA ARG A 163 -14.41 -3.29 -10.40
C ARG A 163 -13.60 -4.57 -10.53
N MET A 164 -14.14 -5.73 -10.14
CA MET A 164 -13.47 -7.01 -10.43
C MET A 164 -13.20 -7.24 -11.93
N ASP A 165 -13.93 -6.56 -12.82
CA ASP A 165 -13.70 -6.49 -14.27
C ASP A 165 -12.44 -5.71 -14.70
N GLY A 166 -11.86 -4.92 -13.80
CA GLY A 166 -10.64 -4.15 -14.04
C GLY A 166 -9.34 -4.94 -13.85
N HIS A 167 -9.40 -6.21 -13.43
CA HIS A 167 -8.24 -7.05 -13.19
C HIS A 167 -7.73 -7.78 -14.45
N PRO A 168 -6.41 -7.99 -14.61
CA PRO A 168 -5.87 -8.80 -15.69
C PRO A 168 -6.35 -10.27 -15.66
N SER A 169 -6.64 -10.82 -14.46
CA SER A 169 -6.94 -12.23 -14.28
C SER A 169 -5.84 -13.12 -14.93
N ILE A 170 -6.17 -13.92 -15.94
CA ILE A 170 -5.21 -14.75 -16.69
C ILE A 170 -4.41 -13.97 -17.76
N HIS A 171 -4.81 -12.75 -18.12
CA HIS A 171 -4.22 -11.93 -19.18
C HIS A 171 -3.00 -11.13 -18.68
N ARG A 172 -2.04 -11.84 -18.10
CA ARG A 172 -0.81 -11.31 -17.52
C ARG A 172 0.42 -12.06 -18.03
N GLU A 173 1.61 -11.50 -17.81
CA GLU A 173 2.86 -12.23 -18.07
C GLU A 173 2.92 -13.52 -17.21
N PRO A 174 3.15 -14.69 -17.83
CA PRO A 174 3.13 -15.97 -17.13
C PRO A 174 4.35 -16.11 -16.21
N LEU A 175 4.12 -16.53 -14.96
CA LEU A 175 5.19 -16.78 -13.99
C LEU A 175 5.94 -18.11 -14.26
N SER A 176 5.33 -19.01 -15.03
CA SER A 176 5.92 -20.25 -15.54
C SER A 176 5.07 -20.77 -16.71
N GLU A 177 5.60 -21.68 -17.52
CA GLU A 177 4.92 -22.24 -18.70
C GLU A 177 3.68 -23.11 -18.38
N GLN A 178 3.44 -23.49 -17.10
CA GLN A 178 2.51 -24.56 -16.76
C GLN A 178 1.31 -24.15 -15.90
N HIS A 179 1.29 -22.96 -15.30
CA HIS A 179 0.17 -22.52 -14.43
C HIS A 179 -0.18 -21.04 -14.62
N PHE A 180 -1.33 -20.79 -15.25
CA PHE A 180 -1.96 -19.46 -15.31
C PHE A 180 -2.68 -19.17 -14.00
N ILE A 181 -1.95 -18.65 -13.01
CA ILE A 181 -2.53 -18.12 -11.77
C ILE A 181 -3.25 -16.81 -12.09
N GLU A 182 -4.51 -16.68 -11.69
CA GLU A 182 -5.29 -15.44 -11.84
C GLU A 182 -4.69 -14.30 -11.02
N ASP A 183 -4.53 -13.13 -11.64
CA ASP A 183 -4.13 -11.90 -10.96
C ASP A 183 -5.33 -10.98 -10.77
N CYS A 184 -5.96 -11.17 -9.61
CA CYS A 184 -7.06 -10.37 -9.10
C CYS A 184 -6.55 -9.28 -8.13
N SER A 185 -5.40 -8.68 -8.45
CA SER A 185 -4.71 -7.77 -7.53
C SER A 185 -3.98 -6.60 -8.19
N HIS A 186 -3.44 -6.81 -9.39
CA HIS A 186 -3.06 -5.74 -10.30
C HIS A 186 -4.26 -5.32 -11.16
N TRP A 187 -4.08 -4.28 -11.97
CA TRP A 187 -5.14 -3.64 -12.73
C TRP A 187 -4.72 -3.48 -14.19
N CYS A 188 -5.67 -3.64 -15.10
CA CYS A 188 -5.50 -3.27 -16.50
C CYS A 188 -5.31 -1.75 -16.64
N LEU A 189 -4.52 -1.35 -17.65
CA LEU A 189 -4.31 0.03 -18.06
C LEU A 189 -4.61 0.15 -19.58
N PRO A 190 -5.44 1.12 -20.02
CA PRO A 190 -6.24 2.03 -19.21
C PRO A 190 -7.30 1.28 -18.38
N GLY A 191 -7.72 1.87 -17.25
CA GLY A 191 -8.62 1.21 -16.30
C GLY A 191 -8.79 1.95 -14.98
N VAL A 192 -9.00 1.18 -13.91
CA VAL A 192 -9.34 1.69 -12.57
C VAL A 192 -8.30 2.65 -11.97
N PRO A 193 -6.97 2.47 -12.15
CA PRO A 193 -5.98 3.43 -11.67
C PRO A 193 -6.08 4.83 -12.29
N ASP A 194 -6.67 4.98 -13.48
CA ASP A 194 -6.84 6.29 -14.11
C ASP A 194 -7.86 7.13 -13.33
N ILE A 195 -8.94 6.51 -12.87
CA ILE A 195 -9.94 7.14 -11.97
C ILE A 195 -9.30 7.53 -10.63
N TRP A 196 -8.35 6.75 -10.10
CA TRP A 196 -7.62 7.14 -8.89
C TRP A 196 -6.77 8.39 -9.12
N ASN A 197 -6.14 8.52 -10.30
CA ASN A 197 -5.38 9.70 -10.70
C ASN A 197 -6.29 10.92 -10.92
N GLU A 198 -7.46 10.76 -11.52
CA GLU A 198 -8.47 11.84 -11.66
C GLU A 198 -8.95 12.36 -10.29
N LEU A 199 -9.18 11.47 -9.33
CA LEU A 199 -9.57 11.85 -7.97
C LEU A 199 -8.43 12.55 -7.21
N LEU A 200 -7.18 12.09 -7.36
CA LEU A 200 -6.00 12.77 -6.82
C LEU A 200 -5.84 14.18 -7.42
N TYR A 201 -5.94 14.31 -8.75
CA TYR A 201 -5.90 15.60 -9.45
C TYR A 201 -7.01 16.54 -8.96
N SER A 202 -8.23 16.02 -8.80
CA SER A 202 -9.37 16.77 -8.26
C SER A 202 -9.13 17.26 -6.83
N GLN A 203 -8.52 16.44 -5.96
CA GLN A 203 -8.13 16.86 -4.61
C GLN A 203 -7.03 17.92 -4.59
N LEU A 204 -6.06 17.86 -5.52
CA LEU A 204 -5.00 18.87 -5.64
C LEU A 204 -5.58 20.22 -6.10
N LEU A 205 -6.44 20.21 -7.12
CA LEU A 205 -7.18 21.42 -7.55
C LEU A 205 -8.03 22.00 -6.42
N ALA A 206 -8.80 21.18 -5.70
CA ALA A 206 -9.65 21.62 -4.61
C ALA A 206 -8.88 22.15 -3.37
N LYS A 207 -7.58 21.85 -3.26
CA LYS A 207 -6.67 22.41 -2.25
C LYS A 207 -5.93 23.67 -2.73
N ASP A 208 -6.26 24.19 -3.92
CA ASP A 208 -5.54 25.28 -4.59
C ASP A 208 -4.04 24.97 -4.75
N PHE A 209 -3.69 23.69 -4.94
CA PHE A 209 -2.30 23.26 -5.06
C PHE A 209 -1.67 23.87 -6.31
N ARG A 210 -0.62 24.66 -6.08
CA ARG A 210 0.19 25.30 -7.11
C ARG A 210 1.64 25.02 -6.78
N THR A 211 2.39 24.53 -7.76
CA THR A 211 3.85 24.57 -7.70
C THR A 211 4.29 26.02 -7.49
N LYS A 212 5.41 26.24 -6.79
CA LYS A 212 5.92 27.59 -6.56
C LYS A 212 6.18 28.27 -7.92
N ARG A 213 5.43 29.33 -8.19
CA ARG A 213 5.81 30.32 -9.21
C ARG A 213 7.03 31.05 -8.69
N ASN A 214 8.11 31.01 -9.46
CA ASN A 214 9.16 32.04 -9.41
C ASN A 214 8.60 33.35 -9.99
#